data_AF-A0A1E4FGD4-F1
#
_entry.id   AF-A0A1E4FGD4-F1
#
_cell.length_a   1.000
_cell.length_b   1.000
_cell.length_c   1.000
_cell.angle_alpha   90.00
_cell.angle_beta   90.00
_cell.angle_gamma   90.00
#
_symmetry.space_group_name_H-M   'P 1'
#
loop_
_entity.id
_entity.type
_entity.pdbx_description
1 polymer ?
#
loop_
_entity_poly.entity_id
_entity_poly.type
_entity_poly.pdbx_seq_one_letter_code
_entity_poly.pdbx_strand_id
1 'polypeptide(L)'
;MPAAAQQAAAVPLEANSEHFVFSALSQTLALPLPDWSELAGAEPDMLLDRVSVSVRQDDNLARVEIFPRGEGEAIWSRLYGARVFSQADMTLASLRSAIIDVYARTCRADTIALFQLEPDEGDNIPPLGFVCGSYLDLPGYSGQGEVMIVGFYKSERGVATVYQEWRGNAFDATDSSTWPVSVDEIELRVGQFKSQTTLLAVD
;
A
#
# COMPACT_ATOMS: atom_id res chain seq x y z
N MET A 1 -40.27 -14.97 16.44
CA MET A 1 -39.71 -14.26 15.26
C MET A 1 -38.27 -14.71 15.12
N PRO A 2 -37.85 -15.35 14.03
CA PRO A 2 -36.46 -15.77 13.89
C PRO A 2 -35.60 -14.55 13.51
N ALA A 3 -34.43 -14.45 14.14
CA ALA A 3 -33.41 -13.46 13.84
C ALA A 3 -32.89 -13.69 12.41
N ALA A 4 -32.92 -12.65 11.58
CA ALA A 4 -32.21 -12.67 10.31
C ALA A 4 -30.71 -12.79 10.60
N ALA A 5 -30.11 -13.90 10.18
CA ALA A 5 -28.66 -14.03 10.16
C ALA A 5 -28.13 -12.95 9.21
N GLN A 6 -27.47 -11.95 9.78
CA GLN A 6 -26.76 -10.91 9.05
C GLN A 6 -25.64 -11.64 8.30
N GLN A 7 -25.85 -11.92 7.01
CA GLN A 7 -24.81 -12.45 6.13
C GLN A 7 -23.65 -11.48 6.24
N ALA A 8 -22.53 -11.95 6.80
CA ALA A 8 -21.29 -11.18 6.80
C ALA A 8 -21.05 -10.77 5.34
N ALA A 9 -20.98 -9.46 5.09
CA ALA A 9 -20.64 -8.98 3.77
C ALA A 9 -19.30 -9.62 3.38
N ALA A 10 -19.23 -10.20 2.18
CA ALA A 10 -17.99 -10.77 1.68
C ALA A 10 -16.91 -9.68 1.73
N VAL A 11 -15.71 -10.06 2.19
CA VAL A 11 -14.57 -9.15 2.14
C VAL A 11 -14.37 -8.76 0.67
N PRO A 12 -14.29 -7.46 0.33
CA PRO A 12 -14.17 -7.00 -1.05
C PRO A 12 -12.75 -7.25 -1.63
N LEU A 13 -12.09 -8.32 -1.19
CA LEU A 13 -10.75 -8.72 -1.58
C LEU A 13 -10.79 -10.20 -1.96
N GLU A 14 -10.39 -10.48 -3.18
CA GLU A 14 -10.22 -11.84 -3.70
C GLU A 14 -8.75 -12.07 -4.04
N ALA A 15 -8.35 -13.33 -4.14
CA ALA A 15 -7.00 -13.70 -4.54
C ALA A 15 -7.03 -14.62 -5.75
N ASN A 16 -6.14 -14.37 -6.71
CA ASN A 16 -5.82 -15.31 -7.78
C ASN A 16 -4.30 -15.63 -7.72
N SER A 17 -3.79 -16.39 -8.68
CA SER A 17 -2.39 -16.84 -8.68
C SER A 17 -1.36 -15.72 -8.82
N GLU A 18 -1.77 -14.54 -9.28
CA GLU A 18 -0.85 -13.42 -9.59
C GLU A 18 -1.19 -12.13 -8.82
N HIS A 19 -2.44 -11.97 -8.41
CA HIS A 19 -2.94 -10.71 -7.85
C HIS A 19 -3.89 -10.94 -6.67
N PHE A 20 -3.89 -9.97 -5.76
CA PHE A 20 -5.07 -9.66 -4.96
C PHE A 20 -5.96 -8.69 -5.75
N VAL A 21 -7.26 -8.94 -5.76
CA VAL A 21 -8.25 -8.13 -6.48
C VAL A 21 -9.15 -7.44 -5.47
N PHE A 22 -9.01 -6.13 -5.33
CA PHE A 22 -9.79 -5.31 -4.41
C PHE A 22 -10.90 -4.56 -5.17
N SER A 23 -12.16 -4.84 -4.84
CA SER A 23 -13.31 -4.25 -5.54
C SER A 23 -14.10 -3.32 -4.62
N ALA A 24 -14.06 -2.02 -4.89
CA ALA A 24 -14.72 -1.03 -4.07
C ALA A 24 -15.05 0.24 -4.87
N LEU A 25 -16.08 0.97 -4.45
CA LEU A 25 -16.45 2.28 -5.03
C LEU A 25 -16.58 2.27 -6.57
N SER A 26 -17.24 1.25 -7.12
CA SER A 26 -17.38 1.04 -8.57
C SER A 26 -16.03 0.98 -9.31
N GLN A 27 -14.99 0.47 -8.65
CA GLN A 27 -13.68 0.22 -9.22
C GLN A 27 -13.16 -1.15 -8.79
N THR A 28 -12.34 -1.75 -9.64
CA THR A 28 -11.57 -2.97 -9.34
C THR A 28 -10.10 -2.67 -9.50
N LEU A 29 -9.34 -2.94 -8.45
CA LEU A 29 -7.89 -2.78 -8.40
C LEU A 29 -7.24 -4.15 -8.30
N ALA A 30 -6.42 -4.51 -9.28
CA ALA A 30 -5.56 -5.67 -9.22
C ALA A 30 -4.21 -5.26 -8.64
N LEU A 31 -3.84 -5.82 -7.50
CA LEU A 31 -2.58 -5.61 -6.80
C LEU A 31 -1.70 -6.84 -7.04
N PRO A 32 -0.44 -6.73 -7.50
CA PRO A 32 0.46 -7.87 -7.57
C PRO A 32 0.63 -8.48 -6.18
N LEU A 33 0.81 -9.79 -6.08
CA LEU A 33 1.05 -10.42 -4.78
C LEU A 33 2.32 -9.84 -4.11
N PRO A 34 2.33 -9.67 -2.78
CA PRO A 34 3.56 -9.33 -2.08
C PRO A 34 4.54 -10.50 -2.15
N ASP A 35 5.84 -10.20 -2.21
CA ASP A 35 6.94 -11.16 -2.35
C ASP A 35 7.33 -11.80 -1.01
N TRP A 36 6.32 -11.99 -0.17
CA TRP A 36 6.48 -12.51 1.17
C TRP A 36 6.62 -14.03 1.14
N SER A 37 7.63 -14.54 1.83
CA SER A 37 7.93 -15.97 1.84
C SER A 37 6.77 -16.82 2.37
N GLU A 38 5.91 -16.28 3.25
CA GLU A 38 4.70 -16.95 3.74
C GLU A 38 3.62 -17.21 2.66
N LEU A 39 3.67 -16.49 1.53
CA LEU A 39 2.76 -16.67 0.40
C LEU A 39 3.33 -17.60 -0.68
N ALA A 40 4.63 -17.86 -0.65
CA ALA A 40 5.30 -18.63 -1.69
C ALA A 40 4.71 -20.05 -1.81
N GLY A 41 4.25 -20.39 -3.02
CA GLY A 41 3.70 -21.72 -3.33
C GLY A 41 2.33 -22.01 -2.71
N ALA A 42 1.63 -21.01 -2.17
CA ALA A 42 0.25 -21.15 -1.75
C ALA A 42 -0.68 -21.16 -2.97
N GLU A 43 -1.69 -22.03 -2.96
CA GLU A 43 -2.78 -21.98 -3.93
C GLU A 43 -3.63 -20.72 -3.74
N PRO A 44 -4.28 -20.18 -4.79
CA PRO A 44 -5.00 -18.92 -4.73
C PRO A 44 -6.05 -18.81 -3.61
N ASP A 45 -6.79 -19.89 -3.38
CA ASP A 45 -7.83 -19.98 -2.35
C ASP A 45 -7.26 -19.98 -0.92
N MET A 46 -5.96 -20.29 -0.77
CA MET A 46 -5.27 -20.30 0.51
C MET A 46 -4.51 -19.00 0.81
N LEU A 47 -4.34 -18.09 -0.16
CA LEU A 47 -3.51 -16.89 0.01
C LEU A 47 -4.02 -15.99 1.15
N LEU A 48 -5.33 -15.76 1.22
CA LEU A 48 -5.92 -14.90 2.24
C LEU A 48 -5.84 -15.51 3.66
N ASP A 49 -5.76 -16.83 3.78
CA ASP A 49 -5.56 -17.53 5.06
C ASP A 49 -4.13 -17.41 5.61
N ARG A 50 -3.20 -16.93 4.78
CA ARG A 50 -1.78 -16.76 5.11
C ARG A 50 -1.44 -15.35 5.57
N VAL A 51 -2.40 -14.44 5.58
CA VAL A 51 -2.23 -13.03 5.93
C VAL A 51 -3.29 -12.57 6.92
N SER A 52 -3.12 -11.37 7.47
CA SER A 52 -4.16 -10.67 8.22
C SER A 52 -4.63 -9.48 7.39
N VAL A 53 -5.94 -9.36 7.18
CA VAL A 53 -6.54 -8.35 6.29
C VAL A 53 -7.45 -7.44 7.09
N SER A 54 -7.26 -6.13 6.97
CA SER A 54 -8.14 -5.08 7.46
C SER A 54 -8.74 -4.34 6.26
N VAL A 55 -10.06 -4.22 6.21
CA VAL A 55 -10.77 -3.45 5.19
C VAL A 55 -11.58 -2.36 5.87
N ARG A 56 -11.47 -1.14 5.35
CA ARG A 56 -12.28 0.01 5.77
C ARG A 56 -12.84 0.69 4.54
N GLN A 57 -14.12 1.03 4.56
CA GLN A 57 -14.75 1.75 3.48
C GLN A 57 -15.70 2.80 4.04
N ASP A 58 -15.59 4.01 3.50
CA ASP A 58 -16.57 5.08 3.62
C ASP A 58 -17.11 5.44 2.21
N ASP A 59 -17.90 6.51 2.11
CA ASP A 59 -18.56 6.91 0.87
C ASP A 59 -17.58 7.27 -0.26
N ASN A 60 -16.36 7.70 0.07
CA ASN A 60 -15.40 8.23 -0.91
C ASN A 60 -14.02 7.56 -0.90
N LEU A 61 -13.74 6.74 0.11
CA LEU A 61 -12.48 6.04 0.29
C LEU A 61 -12.75 4.59 0.71
N ALA A 62 -12.13 3.67 -0.01
CA ALA A 62 -12.00 2.28 0.41
C ALA A 62 -10.51 1.95 0.58
N ARG A 63 -10.18 1.28 1.67
CA ARG A 63 -8.82 0.90 2.04
C ARG A 63 -8.77 -0.58 2.37
N VAL A 64 -7.74 -1.23 1.86
CA VAL A 64 -7.33 -2.58 2.27
C VAL A 64 -5.89 -2.51 2.78
N GLU A 65 -5.67 -3.12 3.93
CA GLU A 65 -4.35 -3.28 4.56
C GLU A 65 -4.15 -4.76 4.84
N ILE A 66 -3.04 -5.29 4.35
CA ILE A 66 -2.63 -6.69 4.40
C ILE A 66 -1.34 -6.73 5.20
N PHE A 67 -1.30 -7.62 6.19
CA PHE A 67 -0.18 -7.80 7.11
C PHE A 67 0.28 -9.26 7.09
N PRO A 68 1.56 -9.53 7.42
CA PRO A 68 1.99 -10.87 7.79
C PRO A 68 1.06 -11.50 8.82
N ARG A 69 0.84 -12.81 8.74
CA ARG A 69 -0.10 -13.49 9.66
C ARG A 69 0.32 -13.29 11.12
N GLY A 70 -0.62 -12.80 11.92
CA GLY A 70 -0.41 -12.52 13.35
C GLY A 70 0.04 -11.10 13.65
N GLU A 71 0.32 -10.29 12.62
CA GLU A 71 0.50 -8.84 12.72
C GLU A 71 -0.81 -8.08 12.44
N GLY A 72 -0.82 -6.78 12.70
CA GLY A 72 -1.95 -5.91 12.40
C GLY A 72 -1.67 -4.44 12.68
N GLU A 73 -2.69 -3.58 12.62
CA GLU A 73 -2.53 -2.12 12.71
C GLU A 73 -1.74 -1.64 13.94
N ALA A 74 -1.86 -2.34 15.08
CA ALA A 74 -1.16 -1.98 16.30
C ALA A 74 0.35 -2.28 16.25
N ILE A 75 0.73 -3.39 15.62
CA ILE A 75 2.11 -3.89 15.56
C ILE A 75 2.29 -4.61 14.23
N TRP A 76 3.16 -4.04 13.38
CA TRP A 76 3.49 -4.60 12.09
C TRP A 76 4.92 -4.24 11.68
N SER A 77 5.57 -5.15 10.97
CA SER A 77 6.91 -5.00 10.39
C SER A 77 6.84 -4.77 8.87
N ARG A 78 5.84 -5.37 8.22
CA ARG A 78 5.53 -5.17 6.81
C ARG A 78 4.03 -4.88 6.65
N LEU A 79 3.70 -3.95 5.78
CA LEU A 79 2.33 -3.68 5.37
C LEU A 79 2.27 -3.64 3.86
N TYR A 80 1.27 -4.27 3.28
CA TYR A 80 0.93 -4.16 1.88
C TYR A 80 -0.51 -3.71 1.76
N GLY A 81 -0.83 -2.78 0.87
CA GLY A 81 -2.19 -2.26 0.85
C GLY A 81 -2.53 -1.43 -0.36
N ALA A 82 -3.80 -1.05 -0.39
CA ALA A 82 -4.31 -0.10 -1.35
C ALA A 82 -5.34 0.84 -0.76
N ARG A 83 -5.47 2.00 -1.41
CA ARG A 83 -6.53 2.98 -1.18
C ARG A 83 -7.17 3.29 -2.53
N VAL A 84 -8.49 3.24 -2.59
CA VAL A 84 -9.30 3.58 -3.77
C VAL A 84 -10.18 4.76 -3.40
N PHE A 85 -10.17 5.79 -4.21
CA PHE A 85 -10.93 7.03 -4.01
C PHE A 85 -11.94 7.19 -5.15
N SER A 86 -13.18 7.60 -4.87
CA SER A 86 -14.23 7.86 -5.88
C SER A 86 -14.17 9.28 -6.47
N GLN A 87 -12.97 9.84 -6.61
CA GLN A 87 -12.74 11.24 -7.02
C GLN A 87 -12.18 11.32 -8.44
N ALA A 88 -13.04 11.20 -9.45
CA ALA A 88 -12.63 11.18 -10.88
C ALA A 88 -11.81 12.42 -11.31
N ASP A 89 -12.11 13.58 -10.73
CA ASP A 89 -11.42 14.84 -11.04
C ASP A 89 -10.05 14.98 -10.35
N MET A 90 -9.69 14.08 -9.42
CA MET A 90 -8.38 14.11 -8.78
C MET A 90 -7.28 13.76 -9.78
N THR A 91 -6.20 14.54 -9.78
CA THR A 91 -4.99 14.23 -10.56
C THR A 91 -4.05 13.34 -9.74
N LEU A 92 -3.26 12.50 -10.43
CA LEU A 92 -2.25 11.68 -9.75
C LEU A 92 -1.17 12.53 -9.07
N ALA A 93 -0.81 13.67 -9.66
CA ALA A 93 0.11 14.63 -9.05
C ALA A 93 -0.42 15.21 -7.73
N SER A 94 -1.72 15.56 -7.68
CA SER A 94 -2.37 16.03 -6.44
C SER A 94 -2.39 14.92 -5.37
N LEU A 95 -2.71 13.69 -5.75
CA LEU A 95 -2.71 12.53 -4.85
C LEU A 95 -1.30 12.27 -4.27
N ARG A 96 -0.28 12.25 -5.13
CA ARG A 96 1.12 12.10 -4.72
C ARG A 96 1.56 13.20 -3.76
N SER A 97 1.23 14.45 -4.06
CA SER A 97 1.57 15.59 -3.20
C SER A 97 0.93 15.46 -1.81
N ALA A 98 -0.34 15.04 -1.75
CA ALA A 98 -1.04 14.82 -0.48
C ALA A 98 -0.37 13.72 0.36
N ILE A 99 0.14 12.65 -0.26
CA ILE A 99 0.87 11.59 0.43
C ILE A 99 2.22 12.09 0.93
N ILE A 100 3.00 12.78 0.11
CA ILE A 100 4.28 13.40 0.52
C ILE A 100 4.06 14.30 1.75
N ASP A 101 3.02 15.12 1.73
CA ASP A 101 2.67 16.02 2.82
C ASP A 101 2.35 15.30 4.13
N VAL A 102 1.67 14.15 4.08
CA VAL A 102 1.39 13.33 5.27
C VAL A 102 2.70 12.88 5.91
N TYR A 103 3.59 12.33 5.10
CA TYR A 103 4.86 11.79 5.56
C TYR A 103 5.86 12.86 6.03
N ALA A 104 5.87 14.02 5.38
CA ALA A 104 6.65 15.18 5.80
C ALA A 104 6.23 15.70 7.20
N ARG A 105 4.99 15.41 7.64
CA ARG A 105 4.47 15.80 8.95
C ARG A 105 4.65 14.74 10.04
N THR A 106 4.93 13.48 9.69
CA THR A 106 5.08 12.38 10.65
C THR A 106 6.53 12.02 10.92
N CYS A 107 7.42 12.27 9.95
CA CYS A 107 8.84 11.96 10.07
C CYS A 107 9.67 13.14 10.58
N ARG A 108 10.83 12.87 11.21
CA ARG A 108 11.80 13.92 11.55
C ARG A 108 12.42 14.49 10.29
N ALA A 109 12.40 15.82 10.16
CA ALA A 109 12.78 16.54 8.94
C ALA A 109 14.22 16.25 8.44
N ASP A 110 15.15 15.94 9.35
CA ASP A 110 16.55 15.62 9.05
C ASP A 110 16.78 14.15 8.65
N THR A 111 15.74 13.32 8.63
CA THR A 111 15.80 11.88 8.35
C THR A 111 14.87 11.46 7.21
N ILE A 112 14.44 12.40 6.38
CA ILE A 112 13.54 12.11 5.25
C ILE A 112 14.35 12.05 3.96
N ALA A 113 14.08 11.02 3.15
CA ALA A 113 14.46 11.01 1.74
C ALA A 113 13.27 10.61 0.87
N LEU A 114 13.24 11.17 -0.33
CA LEU A 114 12.32 10.80 -1.40
C LEU A 114 13.15 10.37 -2.60
N PHE A 115 12.73 9.30 -3.27
CA PHE A 115 13.36 8.89 -4.51
C PHE A 115 12.31 8.41 -5.50
N GLN A 116 12.62 8.62 -6.77
CA GLN A 116 11.87 8.08 -7.90
C GLN A 116 12.89 7.46 -8.84
N LEU A 117 12.58 6.28 -9.37
CA LEU A 117 13.50 5.59 -10.30
C LEU A 117 13.41 6.17 -11.72
N GLU A 118 12.34 6.91 -12.01
CA GLU A 118 12.04 7.46 -13.34
C GLU A 118 11.46 8.88 -13.23
N PRO A 119 11.59 9.72 -14.28
CA PRO A 119 10.94 11.02 -14.34
C PRO A 119 9.43 10.90 -14.56
N ASP A 120 8.69 11.97 -14.23
CA ASP A 120 7.29 12.09 -14.59
C ASP A 120 7.14 12.31 -16.11
N GLU A 121 6.12 11.71 -16.72
CA GLU A 121 5.80 11.88 -18.13
C GLU A 121 4.31 12.26 -18.31
N GLY A 122 4.02 13.56 -18.19
CA GLY A 122 2.64 14.05 -18.28
C GLY A 122 1.80 13.51 -17.12
N ASP A 123 0.72 12.80 -17.44
CA ASP A 123 -0.15 12.15 -16.45
C ASP A 123 0.39 10.78 -15.98
N ASN A 124 1.48 10.29 -16.59
CA ASN A 124 2.16 9.09 -16.14
C ASN A 124 3.09 9.45 -14.97
N ILE A 125 2.67 9.07 -13.76
CA ILE A 125 3.42 9.30 -12.52
C ILE A 125 4.00 7.96 -12.05
N PRO A 126 5.34 7.76 -12.10
CA PRO A 126 5.95 6.52 -11.66
C PRO A 126 5.79 6.33 -10.14
N PRO A 127 5.95 5.08 -9.63
CA PRO A 127 5.97 4.85 -8.20
C PRO A 127 7.02 5.71 -7.49
N LEU A 128 6.65 6.19 -6.30
CA LEU A 128 7.49 7.01 -5.44
C LEU A 128 8.00 6.17 -4.26
N GLY A 129 9.28 6.30 -3.96
CA GLY A 129 9.89 5.84 -2.72
C GLY A 129 9.95 6.94 -1.68
N PHE A 130 9.56 6.59 -0.46
CA PHE A 130 9.68 7.43 0.72
C PHE A 130 10.49 6.71 1.79
N VAL A 131 11.43 7.44 2.40
CA VAL A 131 12.29 6.95 3.46
C VAL A 131 12.13 7.89 4.65
N CYS A 132 11.69 7.33 5.77
CA CYS A 132 11.73 7.98 7.07
C CYS A 132 12.69 7.23 7.98
N GLY A 133 13.91 7.76 8.15
CA GLY A 133 14.89 7.18 9.06
C GLY A 133 14.44 7.20 10.52
N SER A 134 13.63 8.20 10.92
CA SER A 134 13.05 8.25 12.26
C SER A 134 11.74 9.04 12.30
N TYR A 135 10.70 8.42 12.86
CA TYR A 135 9.45 9.11 13.18
C TYR A 135 9.64 10.23 14.22
N LEU A 136 8.74 11.21 14.20
CA LEU A 136 8.54 12.11 15.34
C LEU A 136 8.15 11.29 16.58
N ASP A 137 8.30 11.87 17.77
CA ASP A 137 7.92 11.20 19.04
C ASP A 137 6.39 11.12 19.16
N LEU A 138 5.81 10.16 18.43
CA LEU A 138 4.39 9.87 18.33
C LEU A 138 4.07 8.56 19.07
N PRO A 139 2.93 8.46 19.77
CA PRO A 139 2.53 7.23 20.44
C PRO A 139 2.52 6.03 19.47
N GLY A 140 3.31 5.00 19.78
CA GLY A 140 3.42 3.79 18.97
C GLY A 140 4.47 3.81 17.84
N TYR A 141 5.12 4.96 17.59
CA TYR A 141 6.11 5.12 16.51
C TYR A 141 7.48 5.59 16.99
N SER A 142 7.60 5.97 18.27
CA SER A 142 8.86 6.44 18.85
C SER A 142 9.98 5.42 18.69
N GLY A 143 11.14 5.87 18.18
CA GLY A 143 12.31 5.04 17.93
C GLY A 143 12.22 4.13 16.70
N GLN A 144 11.18 4.28 15.87
CA GLN A 144 11.01 3.52 14.63
C GLN A 144 11.30 4.39 13.40
N GLY A 145 11.58 3.71 12.28
CA GLY A 145 11.67 4.28 10.94
C GLY A 145 10.92 3.39 9.93
N GLU A 146 10.69 3.93 8.73
CA GLU A 146 9.93 3.26 7.66
C GLU A 146 10.53 3.55 6.28
N VAL A 147 10.47 2.56 5.40
CA VAL A 147 10.58 2.74 3.95
C VAL A 147 9.23 2.38 3.34
N MET A 148 8.74 3.19 2.43
CA MET A 148 7.52 2.93 1.67
C MET A 148 7.80 3.05 0.17
N ILE A 149 7.20 2.17 -0.62
CA ILE A 149 6.98 2.38 -2.05
C ILE A 149 5.48 2.54 -2.29
N VAL A 150 5.10 3.52 -3.11
CA VAL A 150 3.70 3.77 -3.48
C VAL A 150 3.56 4.01 -4.99
N GLY A 151 2.68 3.25 -5.63
CA GLY A 151 2.23 3.45 -7.00
C GLY A 151 0.91 4.23 -7.05
N PHE A 152 0.68 4.93 -8.17
CA PHE A 152 -0.48 5.81 -8.37
C PHE A 152 -1.23 5.41 -9.64
N TYR A 153 -2.56 5.28 -9.55
CA TYR A 153 -3.39 4.74 -10.64
C TYR A 153 -4.65 5.57 -10.82
N LYS A 154 -5.10 5.72 -12.06
CA LYS A 154 -6.30 6.49 -12.41
C LYS A 154 -7.26 5.65 -13.24
N SER A 155 -8.55 5.82 -13.00
CA SER A 155 -9.64 5.33 -13.83
C SER A 155 -10.63 6.47 -14.11
N GLU A 156 -11.67 6.19 -14.89
CA GLU A 156 -12.75 7.15 -15.14
C GLU A 156 -13.59 7.44 -13.88
N ARG A 157 -13.57 6.57 -12.87
CA ARG A 157 -14.36 6.70 -11.63
C ARG A 157 -13.56 7.29 -10.47
N GLY A 158 -12.24 7.39 -10.60
CA GLY A 158 -11.40 7.86 -9.50
C GLY A 158 -9.92 7.54 -9.64
N VAL A 159 -9.27 7.50 -8.47
CA VAL A 159 -7.83 7.24 -8.36
C VAL A 159 -7.57 6.20 -7.28
N ALA A 160 -6.43 5.54 -7.35
CA ALA A 160 -5.99 4.60 -6.34
C ALA A 160 -4.50 4.73 -6.07
N THR A 161 -4.09 4.25 -4.90
CA THR A 161 -2.69 3.96 -4.60
C THR A 161 -2.52 2.51 -4.19
N VAL A 162 -1.42 1.90 -4.60
CA VAL A 162 -0.94 0.63 -4.05
C VAL A 162 0.38 0.90 -3.36
N TYR A 163 0.57 0.36 -2.17
CA TYR A 163 1.75 0.68 -1.35
C TYR A 163 2.25 -0.53 -0.60
N GLN A 164 3.57 -0.58 -0.44
CA GLN A 164 4.25 -1.51 0.46
C GLN A 164 5.13 -0.70 1.41
N GLU A 165 5.01 -0.99 2.70
CA GLU A 165 5.73 -0.35 3.79
C GLU A 165 6.55 -1.40 4.54
N TRP A 166 7.78 -1.04 4.89
CA TRP A 166 8.68 -1.80 5.74
C TRP A 166 9.06 -0.93 6.92
N ARG A 167 8.77 -1.41 8.13
CA ARG A 167 8.99 -0.67 9.36
C ARG A 167 9.92 -1.42 10.30
N GLY A 168 10.80 -0.68 10.95
CA GLY A 168 11.77 -1.24 11.88
C GLY A 168 12.24 -0.20 12.90
N ASN A 169 13.36 -0.49 13.56
CA ASN A 169 14.05 0.50 14.38
C ASN A 169 14.47 1.71 13.52
N ALA A 170 14.67 2.87 14.15
CA ALA A 170 15.24 4.02 13.45
C ALA A 170 16.59 3.68 12.78
N PHE A 171 16.84 4.28 11.62
CA PHE A 171 17.98 3.99 10.75
C PHE A 171 18.47 5.26 10.03
N ASP A 172 19.60 5.17 9.32
CA ASP A 172 20.14 6.29 8.54
C ASP A 172 19.46 6.35 7.17
N ALA A 173 18.66 7.38 6.93
CA ALA A 173 17.95 7.57 5.67
C ALA A 173 18.88 7.75 4.46
N THR A 174 20.17 8.04 4.67
CA THR A 174 21.18 8.23 3.62
C THR A 174 22.01 6.98 3.34
N ASP A 175 21.93 5.96 4.20
CA ASP A 175 22.64 4.69 4.04
C ASP A 175 21.64 3.54 3.90
N SER A 176 21.41 3.11 2.65
CA SER A 176 20.46 2.05 2.31
C SER A 176 20.81 0.68 2.90
N SER A 177 22.04 0.48 3.38
CA SER A 177 22.41 -0.76 4.08
C SER A 177 21.82 -0.86 5.49
N THR A 178 21.33 0.27 6.03
CA THR A 178 20.70 0.33 7.37
C THR A 178 19.18 0.24 7.32
N TRP A 179 18.59 0.28 6.12
CA TRP A 179 17.13 0.27 5.94
C TRP A 179 16.53 -1.10 6.31
N PRO A 180 15.24 -1.17 6.67
CA PRO A 180 14.54 -2.42 6.98
C PRO A 180 14.25 -3.28 5.73
N VAL A 181 14.70 -2.85 4.55
CA VAL A 181 14.47 -3.47 3.25
C VAL A 181 15.69 -3.25 2.35
N SER A 182 15.95 -4.19 1.45
CA SER A 182 17.05 -4.09 0.48
C SER A 182 16.68 -3.24 -0.75
N VAL A 183 17.69 -2.68 -1.42
CA VAL A 183 17.49 -1.95 -2.69
C VAL A 183 16.91 -2.86 -3.78
N ASP A 184 17.37 -4.11 -3.86
CA ASP A 184 16.87 -5.08 -4.85
C ASP A 184 15.36 -5.37 -4.67
N GLU A 185 14.90 -5.49 -3.41
CA GLU A 185 13.48 -5.68 -3.07
C GLU A 185 12.64 -4.45 -3.44
N ILE A 186 13.18 -3.25 -3.21
CA ILE A 186 12.55 -1.99 -3.64
C ILE A 186 12.40 -1.94 -5.16
N GLU A 187 13.46 -2.19 -5.92
CA GLU A 187 13.45 -2.11 -7.38
C GLU A 187 12.49 -3.14 -7.98
N LEU A 188 12.48 -4.36 -7.45
CA LEU A 188 11.51 -5.40 -7.82
C LEU A 188 10.08 -4.93 -7.60
N ARG A 189 9.78 -4.36 -6.42
CA ARG A 189 8.43 -3.87 -6.08
C ARG A 189 8.00 -2.71 -6.98
N VAL A 190 8.90 -1.77 -7.26
CA VAL A 190 8.62 -0.67 -8.21
C VAL A 190 8.29 -1.23 -9.60
N GLY A 191 9.05 -2.22 -10.08
CA GLY A 191 8.79 -2.89 -11.35
C GLY A 191 7.41 -3.56 -11.40
N GLN A 192 6.99 -4.23 -10.33
CA GLN A 192 5.67 -4.86 -10.21
C GLN A 192 4.55 -3.82 -10.19
N PHE A 193 4.70 -2.73 -9.43
CA PHE A 193 3.70 -1.65 -9.40
C PHE A 193 3.47 -1.02 -10.77
N LYS A 194 4.52 -0.89 -11.58
CA LYS A 194 4.42 -0.36 -12.94
C LYS A 194 3.73 -1.30 -13.93
N SER A 195 3.99 -2.60 -13.83
CA SER A 195 3.68 -3.56 -14.90
C SER A 195 2.52 -4.50 -14.61
N GLN A 196 2.15 -4.67 -13.34
CA GLN A 196 1.18 -5.68 -12.91
C GLN A 196 -0.02 -5.07 -12.18
N THR A 197 0.06 -3.82 -11.75
CA THR A 197 -1.08 -3.16 -11.10
C THR A 197 -2.00 -2.52 -12.12
N THR A 198 -3.30 -2.76 -12.00
CA THR A 198 -4.31 -2.16 -12.89
C THR A 198 -5.52 -1.69 -12.08
N LEU A 199 -6.00 -0.48 -12.35
CA LEU A 199 -7.25 0.06 -11.81
C LEU A 199 -8.26 0.19 -12.94
N LEU A 200 -9.41 -0.47 -12.79
CA LEU A 200 -10.51 -0.44 -13.76
C LEU A 200 -11.77 0.14 -13.13
N ALA A 201 -12.50 0.94 -13.88
CA ALA A 201 -13.87 1.29 -13.55
C ALA A 201 -14.77 0.07 -13.78
N VAL A 202 -15.78 -0.13 -12.92
CA VAL A 202 -16.86 -1.10 -13.13
C VAL A 202 -18.20 -0.37 -13.17
N ASP A 203 -19.10 -0.85 -14.02
CA ASP A 203 -20.40 -0.23 -14.29
C ASP A 203 -21.39 -0.34 -13.11
#